data_AF-A0A2R5EW86-F1
#
_entry.id   AF-A0A2R5EW86-F1
#
_cell.length_a   1.000
_cell.length_b   1.000
_cell.length_c   1.000
_cell.angle_alpha   90.00
_cell.angle_beta   90.00
_cell.angle_gamma   90.00
#
_symmetry.space_group_name_H-M   'P 1'
#
loop_
_entity.id
_entity.type
_entity.pdbx_description
1 polymer ?
#
loop_
_entity_poly.entity_id
_entity_poly.type
_entity_poly.pdbx_seq_one_letter_code
_entity_poly.pdbx_strand_id
1 'polypeptide(L)' 'MWLSSRRLAIEMGLSTSAVRRHLRRLEQCGLIRLTSRYSTEGARMTNKITML' A
#
# COMPACT_ATOMS: atom_id res chain seq x y z
N MET A 1 6.41 7.75 -2.97
CA MET A 1 7.07 6.50 -3.44
C MET A 1 6.01 5.52 -3.94
N TRP A 2 6.25 4.77 -5.03
CA TRP A 2 5.32 3.71 -5.46
C TRP A 2 5.73 2.40 -4.82
N LEU A 3 4.84 1.81 -4.02
CA LEU A 3 5.11 0.57 -3.31
C LEU A 3 4.01 -0.44 -3.60
N SER A 4 4.42 -1.61 -4.08
CA SER A 4 3.51 -2.76 -4.19
C SER A 4 3.26 -3.32 -2.80
N SER A 5 1.98 -3.55 -2.47
CA SER A 5 1.59 -4.21 -1.21
C SER A 5 2.24 -5.59 -1.06
N ARG A 6 2.55 -6.27 -2.17
CA ARG A 6 3.23 -7.58 -2.17
C ARG A 6 4.70 -7.46 -1.80
N ARG A 7 5.39 -6.42 -2.28
CA ARG A 7 6.79 -6.18 -1.95
C ARG A 7 6.94 -5.81 -0.48
N LEU A 8 6.07 -4.93 0.02
CA LEU A 8 6.00 -4.59 1.44
C LEU A 8 5.69 -5.81 2.31
N ALA A 9 4.80 -6.70 1.87
CA ALA A 9 4.49 -7.94 2.57
C ALA A 9 5.72 -8.84 2.73
N ILE A 10 6.51 -8.99 1.66
CA ILE A 10 7.75 -9.78 1.68
C ILE A 10 8.79 -9.12 2.60
N GLU A 11 9.05 -7.82 2.41
CA GLU A 11 10.07 -7.09 3.19
C GLU A 11 9.75 -7.02 4.69
N MET A 12 8.46 -6.97 5.05
CA MET A 12 8.01 -6.89 6.44
C MET A 12 7.68 -8.27 7.06
N GLY A 13 7.77 -9.36 6.30
CA GLY A 13 7.35 -10.69 6.76
C GLY A 13 5.86 -10.78 7.11
N LEU A 14 5.01 -9.96 6.48
CA LEU A 14 3.57 -9.87 6.77
C LEU A 14 2.74 -10.40 5.61
N SER A 15 1.49 -10.78 5.88
CA SER A 15 0.53 -11.03 4.80
C SER A 15 0.17 -9.74 4.07
N THR A 16 -0.14 -9.83 2.77
CA THR A 16 -0.59 -8.65 1.99
C THR A 16 -1.83 -8.00 2.61
N SER A 17 -2.71 -8.78 3.22
CA SER A 17 -3.89 -8.32 3.94
C SER A 17 -3.53 -7.51 5.19
N ALA A 18 -2.55 -7.96 5.97
CA ALA A 18 -2.04 -7.23 7.13
C ALA A 18 -1.40 -5.91 6.72
N VAL A 19 -0.59 -5.90 5.65
CA VAL A 19 -0.01 -4.67 5.09
C VAL A 19 -1.10 -3.68 4.68
N ARG A 20 -2.13 -4.12 3.93
CA ARG A 20 -3.26 -3.23 3.56
C ARG A 20 -3.98 -2.66 4.79
N ARG A 21 -4.13 -3.44 5.86
CA ARG A 21 -4.75 -2.96 7.11
C ARG A 21 -3.89 -1.90 7.79
N HIS A 22 -2.58 -2.12 7.90
CA HIS A 22 -1.66 -1.14 8.49
C HIS A 22 -1.57 0.14 7.67
N LEU A 23 -1.47 0.03 6.35
CA LEU A 23 -1.46 1.20 5.46
C LEU A 23 -2.73 2.04 5.63
N ARG A 24 -3.92 1.41 5.69
CA ARG A 24 -5.17 2.14 5.94
C ARG A 24 -5.21 2.81 7.30
N ARG A 25 -4.65 2.18 8.34
CA ARG A 25 -4.53 2.81 9.67
C ARG A 25 -3.62 4.03 9.64
N LEU A 26 -2.47 3.95 8.96
CA LEU A 26 -1.56 5.09 8.82
C LEU A 26 -2.21 6.26 8.06
N GLU A 27 -3.04 5.96 7.06
CA GLU A 27 -3.82 6.98 6.35
C GLU A 27 -4.89 7.61 7.24
N GLN A 28 -5.61 6.81 8.03
CA GLN A 28 -6.58 7.31 9.02
C GLN A 28 -5.93 8.18 10.09
N CYS A 29 -4.69 7.86 10.48
CA CYS A 29 -3.90 8.69 11.39
C CYS A 29 -3.35 9.98 10.74
N GLY A 30 -3.54 10.18 9.44
CA GLY A 30 -3.03 11.35 8.72
C GLY A 30 -1.51 11.36 8.56
N LEU A 31 -0.84 10.21 8.66
CA LEU A 31 0.61 10.09 8.50
C LEU A 31 1.01 9.90 7.04
N ILE A 32 0.16 9.22 6.28
CA ILE A 32 0.37 8.96 4.86
C ILE A 32 -0.91 9.23 4.09
N ARG A 33 -0.77 9.42 2.78
CA ARG A 33 -1.88 9.39 1.83
C ARG A 33 -1.67 8.23 0.86
N LEU A 34 -2.66 7.36 0.75
CA LEU A 34 -2.66 6.25 -0.20
C LEU A 34 -3.34 6.70 -1.50
N THR A 35 -2.70 6.45 -2.63
CA THR A 35 -3.34 6.62 -3.94
C THR A 35 -3.29 5.30 -4.68
N SER A 36 -4.45 4.70 -4.95
CA SER A 36 -4.54 3.51 -5.78
C SER A 36 -4.42 3.90 -7.25
N ARG A 37 -3.52 3.25 -7.99
CA ARG A 37 -3.64 3.17 -9.45
C ARG A 37 -4.00 1.75 -9.84
N TYR A 38 -5.11 1.61 -10.55
CA TYR A 38 -5.47 0.40 -11.28
C TYR A 38 -4.70 0.42 -12.60
N SER A 39 -3.79 -0.53 -12.81
CA SER A 39 -3.21 -0.72 -14.15
C SER A 39 -4.18 -1.54 -14.99
N THR A 40 -4.33 -1.15 -16.25
CA THR A 40 -5.22 -1.77 -17.24
C THR A 40 -4.83 -3.22 -17.56
N GLU A 41 -3.61 -3.65 -17.22
CA GLU A 41 -3.15 -5.04 -17.37
C GLU A 41 -3.65 -6.01 -16.27
N GLY A 42 -4.73 -5.67 -15.56
CA GLY A 42 -5.65 -6.68 -15.05
C GLY A 42 -5.53 -7.12 -13.59
N ALA A 43 -4.59 -6.66 -12.75
CA ALA A 43 -4.64 -7.03 -11.32
C ALA A 43 -3.72 -6.27 -10.35
N ARG A 44 -2.87 -5.34 -10.79
CA ARG A 44 -1.81 -4.80 -9.92
C ARG A 44 -2.19 -3.45 -9.31
N MET A 45 -2.88 -3.50 -8.17
CA MET A 45 -2.98 -2.35 -7.27
C MET A 45 -1.57 -1.96 -6.80
N THR A 46 -1.02 -0.92 -7.40
CA THR A 46 0.18 -0.27 -6.85
C THR A 46 -0.29 0.92 -6.03
N ASN A 47 0.02 0.89 -4.73
CA ASN A 47 -0.31 2.00 -3.85
C ASN A 47 0.82 3.03 -3.96
N LYS A 48 0.50 4.25 -4.37
CA LYS A 48 1.37 5.39 -4.12
C LYS A 48 1.24 5.74 -2.65
N ILE A 49 2.36 5.73 -1.95
CA ILE A 49 2.42 6.22 -0.57
C ILE A 49 3.09 7.59 -0.62
N THR A 50 2.38 8.60 -0.12
CA THR A 50 2.89 9.96 0.07
C THR A 50 2.91 10.23 1.56
N MET A 51 4.06 10.60 2.12
CA MET A 51 4.16 11.05 3.52
C MET A 51 3.57 12.46 3.61
N LEU A 52 2.87 12.75 4.70
CA LEU A 52 2.32 14.08 4.98
C LEU A 52 3.29 14.91 5.84
#